data_AF-A0A0D5NDT8-F1
#
_entry.id   AF-A0A0D5NDT8-F1
#
_cell.length_a   1.000
_cell.length_b   1.000
_cell.length_c   1.000
_cell.angle_alpha   90.00
_cell.angle_beta   90.00
_cell.angle_gamma   90.00
#
_symmetry.space_group_name_H-M   'P 1'
#
loop_
_entity.id
_entity.type
_entity.pdbx_description
1 polymer ?
#
loop_
_entity_poly.entity_id
_entity_poly.type
_entity_poly.pdbx_seq_one_letter_code
_entity_poly.pdbx_strand_id
1 'polypeptide(L)' 'MANDIRICDKCKHIRIKTMLPKLQKLDPDAEIRVGCKSYCGPCAKKAFIFINGRYVTAPTEDEAVQKAKTFLKKKK' A
#
# COMPACT_ATOMS: atom_id res chain seq x y z
N MET A 1 6.32 -10.08 13.49
CA MET A 1 5.98 -10.28 12.07
C MET A 1 6.03 -8.92 11.42
N ALA A 2 6.97 -8.74 10.50
CA ALA A 2 6.96 -7.61 9.59
C ALA A 2 5.65 -7.62 8.79
N ASN A 3 5.06 -6.46 8.54
CA ASN A 3 3.90 -6.35 7.68
C ASN A 3 4.36 -6.46 6.22
N ASP A 4 3.83 -7.41 5.44
CA ASP A 4 4.13 -7.52 4.00
C ASP A 4 3.25 -6.52 3.25
N ILE A 5 3.86 -5.47 2.71
CA ILE A 5 3.18 -4.41 1.95
C ILE A 5 3.58 -4.54 0.49
N ARG A 6 2.61 -4.69 -0.41
CA ARG A 6 2.86 -4.71 -1.84
C ARG A 6 2.19 -3.57 -2.57
N ILE A 7 2.98 -2.88 -3.38
CA ILE A 7 2.54 -1.76 -4.20
C ILE A 7 2.97 -1.97 -5.65
N CYS A 8 2.24 -1.40 -6.60
CA CYS A 8 2.54 -1.50 -8.02
C CYS A 8 3.23 -0.22 -8.49
N ASP A 9 4.41 -0.32 -9.09
CA ASP A 9 5.14 0.80 -9.68
C ASP A 9 4.49 1.34 -10.96
N LYS A 10 3.84 0.46 -11.71
CA LYS A 10 3.18 0.80 -12.98
C LYS A 10 1.79 1.42 -12.78
N CYS A 11 1.33 1.57 -11.54
CA CYS A 11 0.01 2.12 -11.26
C CYS A 11 0.02 3.64 -11.32
N LYS A 12 -0.82 4.23 -12.19
CA LYS A 12 -0.88 5.69 -12.39
C LYS A 12 -1.41 6.47 -11.19
N HIS A 13 -2.20 5.81 -10.33
CA HIS A 13 -2.83 6.40 -9.13
C HIS A 13 -2.03 6.18 -7.84
N ILE A 14 -0.84 5.57 -7.93
CA ILE A 14 0.04 5.42 -6.77
C ILE A 14 1.43 5.92 -7.10
N ARG A 15 2.02 6.72 -6.21
CA ARG A 15 3.36 7.26 -6.40
C ARG A 15 4.28 6.63 -5.37
N ILE A 16 5.14 5.71 -5.82
CA ILE A 16 6.09 5.02 -4.94
C ILE A 16 6.96 6.02 -4.16
N LYS A 17 7.42 7.09 -4.82
CA LYS A 17 8.28 8.11 -4.22
C LYS A 17 7.64 8.79 -3.01
N THR A 18 6.31 8.97 -3.00
CA THR A 18 5.58 9.54 -1.88
C THR A 18 5.05 8.49 -0.92
N MET A 19 4.73 7.27 -1.39
CA MET A 19 4.24 6.20 -0.54
C MET A 19 5.31 5.52 0.29
N LEU A 20 6.51 5.29 -0.25
CA LEU A 20 7.63 4.70 0.50
C LEU A 20 7.91 5.44 1.81
N PRO A 21 8.15 6.77 1.82
CA PRO A 21 8.41 7.48 3.07
C PRO A 21 7.19 7.53 3.99
N LYS A 22 5.96 7.55 3.46
CA LYS A 22 4.73 7.48 4.28
C LYS A 22 4.60 6.11 4.97
N LEU A 23 4.83 5.02 4.23
CA LEU A 23 4.75 3.65 4.72
C LEU A 23 5.88 3.33 5.70
N GLN A 24 7.12 3.74 5.41
CA GLN A 24 8.24 3.59 6.35
C GLN A 24 8.04 4.37 7.64
N LYS A 25 7.44 5.58 7.58
CA LYS A 25 7.08 6.33 8.80
C LYS A 25 5.99 5.65 9.63
N LEU A 26 5.09 4.92 8.99
CA LEU A 26 4.02 4.18 9.66
C LEU A 26 4.54 2.89 10.28
N ASP A 27 5.40 2.20 9.55
CA ASP A 27 6.01 0.95 9.97
C ASP A 27 7.39 0.79 9.31
N PRO A 28 8.47 1.10 10.04
CA PRO A 28 9.83 0.93 9.52
C PRO A 28 10.22 -0.55 9.38
N ASP A 29 9.49 -1.45 10.04
CA ASP A 29 9.70 -2.91 10.00
C ASP A 29 8.88 -3.57 8.88
N ALA A 30 8.08 -2.82 8.12
CA ALA A 30 7.27 -3.37 7.03
C ALA A 30 8.14 -3.77 5.83
N GLU A 31 7.87 -4.96 5.28
CA GLU A 31 8.51 -5.45 4.07
C GLU A 31 7.76 -4.92 2.84
N ILE A 32 8.30 -3.86 2.23
CA ILE A 32 7.68 -3.22 1.05
C ILE A 32 8.18 -3.91 -0.23
N ARG A 33 7.32 -4.67 -0.89
CA ARG A 33 7.60 -5.29 -2.19
C ARG A 33 6.90 -4.54 -3.31
N VAL A 34 7.67 -4.13 -4.31
CA VAL A 34 7.13 -3.47 -5.50
C VAL A 34 6.89 -4.52 -6.57
N GLY A 35 5.64 -4.70 -7.01
CA GLY A 35 5.28 -5.69 -8.00
C GLY A 35 3.90 -5.48 -8.62
N CYS A 36 3.81 -5.67 -9.93
CA CYS A 36 2.54 -5.62 -10.65
C CYS A 36 1.71 -6.87 -10.33
N LYS A 37 0.50 -6.67 -9.78
CA LYS A 37 -0.47 -7.75 -9.55
C LYS A 37 -1.49 -7.93 -10.68
N SER A 38 -1.22 -7.34 -11.85
CA SER A 38 -2.19 -7.23 -12.97
C SER A 38 -3.55 -6.65 -12.53
N TYR A 39 -3.57 -5.89 -11.44
CA TYR A 39 -4.77 -5.25 -10.88
C TYR A 39 -5.05 -3.90 -11.55
N CYS A 40 -4.67 -3.77 -12.82
CA CYS A 40 -4.61 -2.50 -13.55
C CYS A 40 -5.99 -1.87 -13.73
N GLY A 41 -7.07 -2.66 -13.83
CA GLY A 41 -8.43 -2.16 -13.97
C GLY A 41 -8.85 -1.25 -12.80
N PRO A 42 -8.84 -1.73 -11.55
CA PRO A 42 -9.10 -0.90 -10.37
C PRO A 42 -8.02 0.15 -10.10
N CYS A 43 -6.75 -0.16 -10.38
CA CYS A 43 -5.62 0.75 -10.15
C CYS A 43 -5.62 1.97 -11.09
N ALA A 44 -6.38 1.93 -12.19
CA ALA A 44 -6.55 3.06 -13.09
C ALA A 44 -7.53 4.13 -12.56
N LYS A 45 -8.31 3.83 -11.52
CA LYS A 45 -9.30 4.76 -10.94
C LYS A 45 -9.07 5.09 -9.48
N LYS A 46 -8.30 4.27 -8.75
CA LYS A 46 -8.16 4.31 -7.29
C LYS A 46 -6.76 3.87 -6.87
N ALA A 47 -6.26 4.40 -5.77
CA ALA A 47 -5.05 3.92 -5.11
C ALA A 47 -5.27 2.52 -4.52
N PHE A 48 -4.24 1.67 -4.61
CA PHE A 48 -4.30 0.26 -4.21
C PHE A 48 -3.03 -0.13 -3.43
N ILE A 49 -3.23 -0.73 -2.26
CA ILE A 49 -2.16 -1.21 -1.39
C ILE A 49 -2.52 -2.63 -0.98
N PHE A 50 -1.58 -3.57 -1.07
CA PHE A 50 -1.75 -4.91 -0.56
C PHE A 50 -1.04 -5.03 0.79
N ILE A 51 -1.72 -5.50 1.84
CA ILE A 51 -1.15 -5.58 3.19
C ILE A 51 -1.51 -6.94 3.79
N ASN A 52 -0.51 -7.74 4.16
CA ASN A 52 -0.69 -9.02 4.85
C ASN A 52 -1.74 -9.95 4.21
N GLY A 53 -1.79 -10.00 2.87
CA GLY A 53 -2.79 -10.82 2.16
C GLY A 53 -4.10 -10.12 1.81
N ARG A 54 -4.32 -8.87 2.25
CA ARG A 54 -5.54 -8.10 2.01
C ARG A 54 -5.35 -6.98 1.00
N TYR A 55 -6.37 -6.78 0.17
CA TYR A 55 -6.43 -5.70 -0.80
C TYR A 55 -7.08 -4.47 -0.17
N VAL A 56 -6.33 -3.37 -0.08
CA VAL A 56 -6.79 -2.08 0.42
C VAL A 56 -6.88 -1.12 -0.77
N THR A 57 -8.10 -0.75 -1.15
CA THR A 57 -8.33 0.25 -2.20
C THR A 57 -8.92 1.52 -1.61
N ALA A 58 -8.46 2.67 -2.07
CA ALA A 58 -9.02 3.96 -1.71
C ALA A 58 -8.98 4.95 -2.90
N PRO A 59 -9.87 5.96 -2.92
CA PRO A 59 -9.88 6.97 -3.98
C PRO A 59 -8.55 7.73 -4.06
N THR A 60 -7.97 8.05 -2.91
CA THR A 60 -6.75 8.85 -2.79
C THR A 60 -5.62 8.06 -2.10
N GLU A 61 -4.38 8.48 -2.34
CA GLU A 61 -3.19 7.91 -1.69
C GLU A 61 -3.24 8.08 -0.16
N ASP A 62 -3.79 9.20 0.32
CA ASP A 62 -3.88 9.51 1.75
C ASP A 62 -4.91 8.62 2.46
N GLU A 63 -6.09 8.44 1.87
CA GLU A 63 -7.06 7.46 2.39
C GLU A 63 -6.54 6.03 2.31
N ALA A 64 -5.78 5.69 1.27
CA ALA A 64 -5.16 4.37 1.16
C ALA A 64 -4.19 4.13 2.32
N VAL A 65 -3.44 5.16 2.73
CA VAL A 65 -2.56 5.13 3.90
C VAL A 65 -3.33 5.04 5.22
N GLN A 66 -4.39 5.83 5.38
CA GLN A 66 -5.20 5.77 6.59
C GLN A 66 -5.84 4.40 6.77
N LYS A 67 -6.36 3.81 5.68
CA LYS A 67 -6.84 2.42 5.70
C LYS A 67 -5.68 1.46 5.92
N ALA A 68 -4.55 1.65 5.25
CA ALA A 68 -3.38 0.80 5.44
C ALA A 68 -3.01 0.70 6.92
N LYS A 69 -3.01 1.83 7.64
CA LYS A 69 -2.73 1.93 9.07
C LYS A 69 -3.67 1.08 9.94
N THR A 70 -4.95 0.93 9.57
CA THR A 70 -5.89 0.07 10.30
C THR A 70 -5.71 -1.42 9.97
N PHE A 71 -5.15 -1.73 8.80
CA PHE A 71 -4.83 -3.10 8.37
C PHE A 71 -3.44 -3.59 8.77
N LEU A 72 -2.52 -2.68 9.11
CA LEU A 72 -1.25 -3.04 9.73
C LEU A 72 -1.54 -3.75 11.06
N LYS A 73 -1.02 -4.97 11.22
CA LYS A 73 -1.10 -5.66 12.51
C LYS A 73 -0.20 -4.89 13.48
N LYS A 74 -0.77 -3.99 14.29
CA LYS A 74 -0.07 -3.48 15.46
C LYS A 74 0.27 -4.68 16.34
N LYS A 75 1.58 -4.97 16.48
CA LYS A 75 2.05 -5.81 17.59
C LYS A 75 1.47 -5.17 18.86
N LYS A 76 0.61 -5.92 19.56
CA LYS A 76 0.23 -5.61 20.93
C LYS A 76 1.43 -5.90 21.83
#